data_AF-A0A3E0P7E6-F1
#
_entry.id   AF-A0A3E0P7E6-F1
#
_cell.length_a   1.000
_cell.length_b   1.000
_cell.length_c   1.000
_cell.angle_alpha   90.00
_cell.angle_beta   90.00
_cell.angle_gamma   90.00
#
_symmetry.space_group_name_H-M   'P 1'
#
loop_
_entity.id
_entity.type
_entity.pdbx_description
1 polymer ?
#
loop_
_entity_poly.entity_id
_entity_poly.type
_entity_poly.pdbx_seq_one_letter_code
_entity_poly.pdbx_strand_id
1 'polypeptide(L)'
;MVLVPGFGLPANDPNLSLDTGNGHLVIGSTRSDFNLTGFGRNLTAMEAPALLMSGIGSGDFVVKAKFLDLHVDEASDQIGVFVGTSVDKVLRGGVFEQIPFGGYGTAFNFSQNGTDGAPTNGAVANFQPGQDGVFEIGRIGGAWHFAWQNLSNPVNSGSFTSFSVPGLDLENDLYVGVFNHDARNFTPQNATLDYFEVRTGVDVPEPSSIVVFGVGIVGFLFIARRRLTAQHFLSVALCF
;
A
#
# COMPACT_ATOMS: atom_id res chain seq x y z
N MET A 1 12.91 10.47 14.06
CA MET A 1 12.24 10.93 12.82
C MET A 1 13.24 10.75 11.69
N VAL A 2 13.18 9.60 11.01
CA VAL A 2 14.14 9.23 9.96
C VAL A 2 13.31 8.63 8.82
N LEU A 3 13.28 9.37 7.72
CA LEU A 3 12.85 8.98 6.36
C LEU A 3 14.18 8.70 5.60
N VAL A 4 14.29 7.87 4.56
CA VAL A 4 13.57 7.91 3.27
C VAL A 4 13.96 6.68 2.40
N PRO A 5 13.63 6.73 1.10
CA PRO A 5 14.64 7.09 0.08
C PRO A 5 14.11 8.17 -0.90
N GLY A 6 14.56 9.44 -0.98
CA GLY A 6 15.68 10.18 -0.41
C GLY A 6 15.29 11.55 0.20
N PHE A 7 16.17 12.06 1.07
CA PHE A 7 16.15 13.33 1.84
C PHE A 7 14.81 13.75 2.50
N GLY A 8 14.78 13.83 3.84
CA GLY A 8 13.56 14.05 4.62
C GLY A 8 12.70 15.24 4.14
N LEU A 9 11.38 15.08 4.26
CA LEU A 9 10.40 16.07 3.82
C LEU A 9 10.60 17.40 4.57
N PRO A 10 10.45 18.55 3.90
CA PRO A 10 10.43 19.85 4.58
C PRO A 10 9.39 19.89 5.70
N ALA A 11 9.64 20.65 6.77
CA ALA A 11 8.67 20.79 7.87
C ALA A 11 7.29 21.31 7.42
N ASN A 12 7.24 22.02 6.29
CA ASN A 12 6.03 22.44 5.60
C ASN A 12 6.14 22.01 4.14
N ASP A 13 6.03 20.70 3.90
CA ASP A 13 6.01 20.17 2.54
C ASP A 13 4.77 20.72 1.81
N PRO A 14 4.91 21.47 0.70
CA PRO A 14 3.77 22.04 -0.01
C PRO A 14 2.85 20.98 -0.63
N ASN A 15 3.33 19.73 -0.75
CA ASN A 15 2.59 18.62 -1.30
C ASN A 15 1.92 17.75 -0.21
N LEU A 16 2.04 18.12 1.07
CA LEU A 16 1.34 17.44 2.16
C LEU A 16 0.47 18.44 2.92
N SER A 17 -0.83 18.21 2.90
CA SER A 17 -1.79 19.03 3.63
C SER A 17 -2.65 18.16 4.52
N LEU A 18 -2.70 18.49 5.81
CA LEU A 18 -3.61 17.85 6.74
C LEU A 18 -4.95 18.60 6.73
N ASP A 19 -6.01 17.92 6.33
CA ASP A 19 -7.39 18.38 6.52
C ASP A 19 -7.87 17.99 7.92
N THR A 20 -7.61 18.85 8.90
CA THR A 20 -8.01 18.65 10.30
C THR A 20 -9.53 18.65 10.49
N GLY A 21 -10.30 19.19 9.54
CA GLY A 21 -11.76 19.23 9.64
C GLY A 21 -12.37 17.85 9.43
N ASN A 22 -11.78 17.07 8.52
CA ASN A 22 -12.23 15.73 8.17
C ASN A 22 -11.32 14.61 8.70
N GLY A 23 -10.12 14.94 9.17
CA GLY A 23 -9.15 13.97 9.69
C GLY A 23 -8.39 13.23 8.58
N HIS A 24 -8.20 13.85 7.42
CA HIS A 24 -7.55 13.22 6.26
C HIS A 24 -6.21 13.87 5.94
N LEU A 25 -5.27 13.09 5.41
CA LEU A 25 -4.05 13.60 4.81
C LEU A 25 -4.24 13.70 3.29
N VAL A 26 -4.04 14.88 2.72
CA VAL A 26 -3.97 15.09 1.28
C VAL A 26 -2.51 15.07 0.85
N ILE A 27 -2.19 14.20 -0.10
CA ILE A 27 -0.86 14.01 -0.67
C ILE A 27 -0.93 14.47 -2.13
N GLY A 28 -0.32 15.59 -2.46
CA GLY A 28 -0.10 16.02 -3.85
C GLY A 28 1.05 15.25 -4.47
N SER A 29 0.93 14.84 -5.73
CA SER A 29 2.04 14.19 -6.42
C SER A 29 3.09 15.21 -6.85
N THR A 30 4.31 14.73 -7.07
CA THR A 30 5.27 15.41 -7.93
C THR A 30 5.57 14.57 -9.15
N ARG A 31 6.44 15.12 -9.99
CA ARG A 31 6.99 14.48 -11.18
C ARG A 31 8.01 13.40 -10.87
N SER A 32 7.82 12.66 -9.79
CA SER A 32 8.72 11.62 -9.28
C SER A 32 8.01 10.29 -9.11
N ASP A 33 8.79 9.21 -9.16
CA ASP A 33 8.37 7.87 -8.78
C ASP A 33 9.56 7.02 -8.31
N PHE A 34 9.29 5.75 -7.99
CA PHE A 34 10.32 4.79 -7.57
C PHE A 34 11.20 4.28 -8.73
N ASN A 35 10.91 4.65 -9.98
CA ASN A 35 11.66 4.20 -11.14
C ASN A 35 12.80 5.19 -11.41
N LEU A 36 14.02 4.68 -11.51
CA LEU A 36 15.22 5.47 -11.81
C LEU A 36 15.54 5.51 -13.32
N THR A 37 14.76 4.79 -14.13
CA THR A 37 14.98 4.66 -15.57
C THR A 37 13.81 5.24 -16.38
N GLY A 38 14.12 5.73 -17.58
CA GLY A 38 13.12 6.29 -18.49
C GLY A 38 12.60 7.66 -18.05
N PHE A 39 11.28 7.76 -17.83
CA PHE A 39 10.63 9.01 -17.40
C PHE A 39 10.54 9.14 -15.88
N GLY A 40 10.86 8.07 -15.15
CA GLY A 40 10.94 8.11 -13.69
C GLY A 40 12.05 9.06 -13.28
N ARG A 41 11.68 10.14 -12.61
CA ARG A 41 12.65 11.09 -12.06
C ARG A 41 12.69 10.84 -10.58
N ASN A 42 13.79 10.32 -10.07
CA ASN A 42 14.12 10.49 -8.66
C ASN A 42 14.47 11.97 -8.45
N LEU A 43 13.42 12.80 -8.42
CA LEU A 43 13.54 14.18 -7.99
C LEU A 43 13.89 14.16 -6.51
N THR A 44 14.55 15.21 -6.07
CA THR A 44 14.99 15.35 -4.67
C THR A 44 13.81 15.32 -3.68
N ALA A 45 12.58 15.49 -4.15
CA ALA A 45 11.34 15.31 -3.40
C ALA A 45 10.47 14.25 -4.11
N MET A 46 10.14 13.20 -3.37
CA MET A 46 9.14 12.19 -3.73
C MET A 46 8.13 12.08 -2.60
N GLU A 47 6.85 12.19 -2.92
CA GLU A 47 5.74 12.21 -1.96
C GLU A 47 5.35 10.80 -1.57
N ALA A 48 6.28 10.19 -0.82
CA ALA A 48 6.16 8.84 -0.29
C ALA A 48 6.37 8.85 1.24
N PRO A 49 5.45 9.45 2.02
CA PRO A 49 5.57 9.49 3.48
C PRO A 49 5.58 8.07 4.05
N ALA A 50 6.54 7.82 4.95
CA ALA A 50 6.80 6.49 5.47
C ALA A 50 7.30 6.50 6.93
N LEU A 51 7.15 5.34 7.57
CA LEU A 51 7.71 5.02 8.87
C LEU A 51 8.83 4.01 8.71
N LEU A 52 9.98 4.29 9.33
CA LEU A 52 11.01 3.27 9.55
C LEU A 52 10.57 2.34 10.67
N MET A 53 10.44 1.06 10.37
CA MET A 53 10.04 0.01 11.29
C MET A 53 11.23 -0.96 11.48
N SER A 54 11.94 -0.81 12.60
CA SER A 54 13.09 -1.66 12.90
C SER A 54 12.67 -3.08 13.27
N GLY A 55 13.37 -4.07 12.73
CA GLY A 55 13.19 -5.50 13.00
C GLY A 55 11.96 -6.16 12.38
N ILE A 56 11.06 -5.39 11.75
CA ILE A 56 9.78 -5.89 11.24
C ILE A 56 9.95 -6.93 10.12
N GLY A 57 11.01 -6.82 9.33
CA GLY A 57 11.25 -7.73 8.20
C GLY A 57 11.54 -9.17 8.60
N SER A 58 11.87 -9.42 9.87
CA SER A 58 12.09 -10.76 10.41
C SER A 58 10.81 -11.51 10.82
N GLY A 59 9.66 -10.84 10.82
CA GLY A 59 8.38 -11.41 11.25
C GLY A 59 7.25 -11.16 10.26
N ASP A 60 6.06 -11.59 10.67
CA ASP A 60 4.85 -11.33 9.93
C ASP A 60 4.27 -9.97 10.29
N PHE A 61 3.90 -9.22 9.25
CA PHE A 61 3.32 -7.90 9.36
C PHE A 61 2.43 -7.57 8.16
N VAL A 62 1.58 -6.57 8.36
CA VAL A 62 0.69 -6.03 7.36
C VAL A 62 0.67 -4.51 7.47
N VAL A 63 0.71 -3.85 6.32
CA VAL A 63 0.55 -2.40 6.16
C VAL A 63 -0.74 -2.19 5.39
N LYS A 64 -1.62 -1.32 5.89
CA LYS A 64 -2.88 -0.97 5.24
C LYS A 64 -3.00 0.53 5.08
N ALA A 65 -3.57 0.95 3.97
CA ALA A 65 -3.97 2.34 3.76
C ALA A 65 -5.34 2.40 3.09
N LYS A 66 -6.18 3.33 3.54
CA LYS A 66 -7.45 3.65 2.87
C LYS A 66 -7.35 5.00 2.20
N PHE A 67 -7.66 4.99 0.91
CA PHE A 67 -7.76 6.18 0.09
C PHE A 67 -9.23 6.43 -0.28
N LEU A 68 -9.59 7.71 -0.30
CA LEU A 68 -10.90 8.18 -0.70
C LEU A 68 -10.81 8.81 -2.07
N ASP A 69 -11.90 8.72 -2.84
CA ASP A 69 -12.06 9.44 -4.10
C ASP A 69 -10.84 9.22 -5.03
N LEU A 70 -10.53 7.96 -5.34
CA LEU A 70 -9.33 7.62 -6.09
C LEU A 70 -9.40 8.16 -7.53
N HIS A 71 -8.35 8.89 -7.91
CA HIS A 71 -8.12 9.42 -9.24
C HIS A 71 -6.69 9.10 -9.68
N VAL A 72 -6.53 8.51 -10.86
CA VAL A 72 -5.26 8.30 -11.59
C VAL A 72 -5.52 8.58 -13.07
N ASP A 73 -6.00 9.80 -13.34
CA ASP A 73 -6.62 10.19 -14.62
C ASP A 73 -5.61 10.37 -15.75
N GLU A 74 -4.34 10.62 -15.43
CA GLU A 74 -3.28 10.91 -16.38
C GLU A 74 -2.20 9.82 -16.44
N ALA A 75 -1.45 9.83 -17.55
CA ALA A 75 -0.48 8.78 -17.85
C ALA A 75 0.58 8.64 -16.75
N SER A 76 0.77 7.45 -16.19
CA SER A 76 1.74 7.18 -15.10
C SER A 76 1.34 7.68 -13.71
N ASP A 77 0.10 8.11 -13.52
CA ASP A 77 -0.47 8.35 -12.20
C ASP A 77 -0.54 7.05 -11.39
N GLN A 78 -0.12 7.09 -10.13
CA GLN A 78 -0.09 5.92 -9.25
C GLN A 78 -0.34 6.32 -7.79
N ILE A 79 -1.22 5.59 -7.11
CA ILE A 79 -1.53 5.78 -5.69
C ILE A 79 -1.48 4.43 -4.99
N GLY A 80 -0.82 4.34 -3.85
CA GLY A 80 -0.79 3.07 -3.12
C GLY A 80 0.07 3.03 -1.87
N VAL A 81 0.46 1.80 -1.52
CA VAL A 81 1.30 1.45 -0.36
C VAL A 81 2.61 0.84 -0.81
N PHE A 82 3.66 1.01 -0.01
CA PHE A 82 4.96 0.42 -0.29
C PHE A 82 5.66 -0.08 0.97
N VAL A 83 6.59 -1.02 0.75
CA VAL A 83 7.53 -1.56 1.73
C VAL A 83 8.90 -1.68 1.08
N GLY A 84 9.94 -1.16 1.71
CA GLY A 84 11.29 -1.20 1.11
C GLY A 84 12.38 -0.69 2.03
N THR A 85 13.61 -0.70 1.53
CA THR A 85 14.76 -0.05 2.20
C THR A 85 15.30 1.13 1.42
N SER A 86 15.01 1.18 0.11
CA SER A 86 15.43 2.24 -0.80
C SER A 86 14.52 2.26 -2.04
N VAL A 87 14.62 3.31 -2.87
CA VAL A 87 13.95 3.34 -4.20
C VAL A 87 14.45 2.20 -5.11
N ASP A 88 15.66 1.71 -4.84
CA ASP A 88 16.28 0.58 -5.55
C ASP A 88 15.84 -0.79 -5.01
N LYS A 89 15.10 -0.82 -3.90
CA LYS A 89 14.66 -2.05 -3.25
C LYS A 89 13.35 -1.78 -2.52
N VAL A 90 12.28 -1.71 -3.31
CA VAL A 90 10.94 -1.39 -2.83
C VAL A 90 9.90 -2.27 -3.52
N LEU A 91 9.01 -2.83 -2.71
CA LEU A 91 7.80 -3.49 -3.13
C LEU A 91 6.65 -2.49 -2.98
N ARG A 92 5.88 -2.25 -4.05
CA ARG A 92 4.81 -1.26 -4.07
C ARG A 92 3.58 -1.82 -4.75
N GLY A 93 2.41 -1.52 -4.20
CA GLY A 93 1.14 -1.93 -4.77
C GLY A 93 0.07 -0.86 -4.57
N GLY A 94 -0.85 -0.78 -5.52
CA GLY A 94 -1.85 0.26 -5.54
C GLY A 94 -2.63 0.30 -6.84
N VAL A 95 -3.22 1.46 -7.11
CA VAL A 95 -3.90 1.77 -8.37
C VAL A 95 -2.96 2.57 -9.25
N PHE A 96 -2.91 2.20 -10.51
CA PHE A 96 -2.04 2.73 -11.53
C PHE A 96 -2.93 3.08 -12.72
N GLU A 97 -2.63 4.19 -13.39
CA GLU A 97 -3.19 4.45 -14.70
C GLU A 97 -2.72 3.36 -15.69
N GLN A 98 -3.63 2.87 -16.54
CA GLN A 98 -3.36 1.79 -17.48
C GLN A 98 -3.59 2.20 -18.94
N ILE A 99 -2.55 2.73 -19.59
CA ILE A 99 -2.48 2.85 -21.06
C ILE A 99 -2.18 1.49 -21.70
N PRO A 100 -2.82 1.08 -22.81
CA PRO A 100 -3.86 1.80 -23.59
C PRO A 100 -5.29 1.37 -23.21
N PHE A 101 -5.47 0.65 -22.11
CA PHE A 101 -6.74 0.00 -21.80
C PHE A 101 -7.81 0.95 -21.24
N GLY A 102 -7.47 2.24 -21.05
CA GLY A 102 -8.43 3.30 -20.75
C GLY A 102 -9.14 3.12 -19.41
N GLY A 103 -8.44 2.58 -18.42
CA GLY A 103 -9.00 2.31 -17.10
C GLY A 103 -7.94 2.28 -16.00
N TYR A 104 -8.40 2.22 -14.75
CA TYR A 104 -7.56 2.15 -13.57
C TYR A 104 -7.27 0.70 -13.23
N GLY A 105 -6.01 0.29 -13.38
CA GLY A 105 -5.55 -1.04 -13.04
C GLY A 105 -4.98 -1.08 -11.63
N THR A 106 -5.18 -2.18 -10.90
CA THR A 106 -4.30 -2.44 -9.75
C THR A 106 -3.04 -3.12 -10.24
N ALA A 107 -1.88 -2.63 -9.80
CA ALA A 107 -0.60 -3.26 -10.06
C ALA A 107 0.15 -3.50 -8.76
N PHE A 108 0.99 -4.54 -8.78
CA PHE A 108 1.94 -4.83 -7.73
C PHE A 108 3.31 -5.05 -8.35
N ASN A 109 4.22 -4.14 -8.03
CA ASN A 109 5.52 -4.04 -8.64
C ASN A 109 6.59 -4.16 -7.57
N PHE A 110 7.60 -4.97 -7.86
CA PHE A 110 8.84 -4.95 -7.12
C PHE A 110 9.87 -4.18 -7.95
N SER A 111 10.30 -3.02 -7.48
CA SER A 111 11.41 -2.28 -8.07
C SER A 111 12.72 -2.79 -7.46
N GLN A 112 13.62 -3.24 -8.33
CA GLN A 112 14.96 -3.68 -7.97
C GLN A 112 15.99 -2.96 -8.83
N ASN A 113 17.01 -2.39 -8.19
CA ASN A 113 18.04 -1.57 -8.85
C ASN A 113 17.44 -0.41 -9.68
N GLY A 114 16.40 0.20 -9.14
CA GLY A 114 15.76 1.38 -9.73
C GLY A 114 15.00 1.08 -11.03
N THR A 115 14.73 -0.19 -11.32
CA THR A 115 13.90 -0.61 -12.44
C THR A 115 12.74 -1.43 -11.90
N ASP A 116 11.54 -1.14 -12.38
CA ASP A 116 10.40 -2.01 -12.11
C ASP A 116 10.68 -3.40 -12.70
N GLY A 117 10.68 -4.42 -11.85
CA GLY A 117 10.56 -5.80 -12.31
C GLY A 117 9.24 -5.99 -13.07
N ALA A 118 9.15 -7.08 -13.85
CA ALA A 118 7.88 -7.41 -14.48
C ALA A 118 6.78 -7.48 -13.40
N PRO A 119 5.65 -6.77 -13.56
CA PRO A 119 4.56 -6.82 -12.59
C PRO A 119 4.23 -8.28 -12.34
N THR A 120 4.30 -8.74 -11.09
CA THR A 120 4.10 -10.17 -10.81
C THR A 120 2.68 -10.60 -11.17
N ASN A 121 1.76 -9.65 -11.33
CA ASN A 121 0.46 -9.78 -11.99
C ASN A 121 -0.10 -8.36 -12.24
N GLY A 122 -0.28 -7.94 -13.50
CA GLY A 122 -1.00 -6.72 -13.86
C GLY A 122 -2.18 -7.07 -14.77
N ALA A 123 -3.22 -6.22 -14.73
CA ALA A 123 -4.39 -6.20 -15.63
C ALA A 123 -5.71 -6.78 -15.08
N VAL A 124 -6.14 -6.34 -13.89
CA VAL A 124 -7.59 -6.26 -13.65
C VAL A 124 -7.94 -4.79 -13.39
N ALA A 125 -8.84 -4.25 -14.21
CA ALA A 125 -9.41 -2.92 -14.03
C ALA A 125 -10.35 -2.97 -12.82
N ASN A 126 -9.80 -2.69 -11.65
CA ASN A 126 -10.50 -2.90 -10.39
C ASN A 126 -11.11 -1.63 -9.83
N PHE A 127 -10.72 -0.46 -10.33
CA PHE A 127 -11.22 0.83 -9.86
C PHE A 127 -11.74 1.67 -11.02
N GLN A 128 -12.55 2.66 -10.68
CA GLN A 128 -13.02 3.74 -11.53
C GLN A 128 -12.77 5.06 -10.80
N PRO A 129 -12.71 6.20 -11.52
CA PRO A 129 -12.58 7.51 -10.90
C PRO A 129 -13.62 7.74 -9.79
N GLY A 130 -13.17 8.28 -8.67
CA GLY A 130 -13.97 8.64 -7.50
C GLY A 130 -14.39 7.48 -6.60
N GLN A 131 -13.75 6.32 -6.73
CA GLN A 131 -14.00 5.16 -5.86
C GLN A 131 -13.07 5.13 -4.65
N ASP A 132 -13.55 4.56 -3.55
CA ASP A 132 -12.76 4.41 -2.34
C ASP A 132 -12.07 3.03 -2.32
N GLY A 133 -10.82 2.99 -1.88
CA GLY A 133 -10.00 1.78 -1.89
C GLY A 133 -9.21 1.58 -0.61
N VAL A 134 -9.09 0.32 -0.18
CA VAL A 134 -8.12 -0.11 0.83
C VAL A 134 -7.05 -0.95 0.16
N PHE A 135 -5.78 -0.64 0.40
CA PHE A 135 -4.63 -1.41 -0.08
C PHE A 135 -3.88 -2.00 1.10
N GLU A 136 -3.48 -3.25 0.93
CA GLU A 136 -2.80 -4.04 1.95
C GLU A 136 -1.55 -4.67 1.36
N ILE A 137 -0.40 -4.46 1.99
CA ILE A 137 0.88 -5.07 1.63
C ILE A 137 1.56 -5.61 2.88
N GLY A 138 2.22 -6.75 2.80
CA GLY A 138 3.03 -7.20 3.92
C GLY A 138 3.64 -8.57 3.72
N ARG A 139 4.05 -9.17 4.82
CA ARG A 139 4.68 -10.50 4.88
C ARG A 139 3.87 -11.38 5.85
N ILE A 140 3.40 -12.53 5.36
CA ILE A 140 2.63 -13.51 6.14
C ILE A 140 3.23 -14.89 5.86
N GLY A 141 3.52 -15.66 6.92
CA GLY A 141 4.16 -16.97 6.78
C GLY A 141 5.50 -16.90 6.04
N GLY A 142 6.21 -15.77 6.14
CA GLY A 142 7.47 -15.52 5.43
C GLY A 142 7.35 -15.16 3.94
N ALA A 143 6.14 -15.10 3.37
CA ALA A 143 5.89 -14.73 1.97
C ALA A 143 5.22 -13.35 1.85
N TRP A 144 5.51 -12.63 0.78
CA TRP A 144 4.92 -11.33 0.48
C TRP A 144 3.52 -11.48 -0.10
N HIS A 145 2.63 -10.60 0.31
CA HIS A 145 1.26 -10.52 -0.19
C HIS A 145 0.90 -9.08 -0.54
N PHE A 146 -0.06 -8.95 -1.45
CA PHE A 146 -0.77 -7.71 -1.70
C PHE A 146 -2.25 -7.99 -1.95
N ALA A 147 -3.10 -7.20 -1.33
CA ALA A 147 -4.54 -7.25 -1.49
C ALA A 147 -5.13 -5.85 -1.61
N TRP A 148 -6.30 -5.77 -2.22
CA TRP A 148 -7.06 -4.53 -2.33
C TRP A 148 -8.55 -4.81 -2.09
N GLN A 149 -9.22 -3.82 -1.52
CA GLN A 149 -10.68 -3.79 -1.39
C GLN A 149 -11.20 -2.55 -2.10
N ASN A 150 -12.08 -2.74 -3.07
CA ASN A 150 -12.83 -1.64 -3.65
C ASN A 150 -14.12 -1.46 -2.82
N LEU A 151 -14.17 -0.41 -2.01
CA LEU A 151 -15.27 -0.17 -1.09
C LEU A 151 -16.54 0.29 -1.81
N SER A 152 -16.39 0.90 -3.00
CA SER A 152 -17.49 1.36 -3.85
C SER A 152 -18.07 0.24 -4.72
N ASN A 153 -17.25 -0.74 -5.12
CA ASN A 153 -17.67 -1.92 -5.88
C ASN A 153 -16.92 -3.17 -5.38
N PRO A 154 -17.42 -3.84 -4.33
CA PRO A 154 -16.71 -4.96 -3.69
C PRO A 154 -16.38 -6.14 -4.60
N VAL A 155 -17.12 -6.35 -5.70
CA VAL A 155 -16.85 -7.41 -6.69
C VAL A 155 -15.49 -7.23 -7.36
N ASN A 156 -14.97 -6.01 -7.42
CA ASN A 156 -13.66 -5.69 -7.99
C ASN A 156 -12.53 -5.73 -6.95
N SER A 157 -12.79 -6.22 -5.73
CA SER A 157 -11.74 -6.48 -4.73
C SER A 157 -10.94 -7.73 -5.10
N GLY A 158 -9.72 -7.86 -4.58
CA GLY A 158 -8.88 -9.01 -4.87
C GLY A 158 -7.54 -9.03 -4.17
N SER A 159 -6.70 -9.97 -4.56
CA SER A 159 -5.34 -10.13 -4.04
C SER A 159 -4.46 -10.82 -5.07
N PHE A 160 -3.15 -10.66 -4.89
CA PHE A 160 -2.17 -11.46 -5.60
C PHE A 160 -1.80 -12.69 -4.78
N THR A 161 -1.48 -13.79 -5.47
CA THR A 161 -0.89 -14.96 -4.85
C THR A 161 0.42 -14.60 -4.18
N SER A 162 0.67 -15.15 -2.98
CA SER A 162 1.88 -14.84 -2.23
C SER A 162 3.15 -15.28 -2.97
N PHE A 163 4.25 -14.55 -2.80
CA PHE A 163 5.54 -14.85 -3.44
C PHE A 163 6.73 -14.46 -2.55
N SER A 164 7.91 -14.98 -2.88
CA SER A 164 9.17 -14.57 -2.24
C SER A 164 9.78 -13.39 -3.01
N VAL A 165 10.39 -12.47 -2.26
CA VAL A 165 11.17 -11.37 -2.82
C VAL A 165 12.56 -11.47 -2.20
N PRO A 166 13.47 -12.30 -2.76
CA PRO A 166 14.73 -12.62 -2.10
C PRO A 166 15.57 -11.41 -1.71
N GLY A 167 15.49 -10.33 -2.50
CA GLY A 167 16.19 -9.08 -2.20
C GLY A 167 15.68 -8.35 -0.97
N LEU A 168 14.39 -8.49 -0.62
CA LEU A 168 13.73 -7.84 0.52
C LEU A 168 13.56 -8.82 1.71
N ASP A 169 13.55 -10.13 1.46
CA ASP A 169 13.40 -11.19 2.46
C ASP A 169 14.53 -11.21 3.51
N LEU A 170 15.69 -10.63 3.16
CA LEU A 170 16.89 -10.53 3.99
C LEU A 170 16.98 -9.22 4.80
N GLU A 171 16.07 -8.27 4.56
CA GLU A 171 16.09 -6.97 5.20
C GLU A 171 15.35 -7.02 6.54
N ASN A 172 15.99 -6.57 7.62
CA ASN A 172 15.39 -6.55 8.95
C ASN A 172 14.58 -5.28 9.21
N ASP A 173 15.10 -4.15 8.77
CA ASP A 173 14.51 -2.83 8.98
C ASP A 173 13.88 -2.36 7.68
N LEU A 174 12.61 -1.98 7.72
CA LEU A 174 11.85 -1.64 6.53
C LEU A 174 11.18 -0.28 6.70
N TYR A 175 11.22 0.52 5.64
CA TYR A 175 10.30 1.64 5.48
C TYR A 175 8.96 1.11 4.97
N VAL A 176 7.90 1.52 5.64
CA VAL A 176 6.52 1.21 5.25
C VAL A 176 5.76 2.52 5.09
N GLY A 177 5.04 2.69 3.98
CA GLY A 177 4.43 3.98 3.69
C GLY A 177 3.39 3.93 2.59
N VAL A 178 2.95 5.12 2.21
CA VAL A 178 2.05 5.38 1.09
C VAL A 178 2.75 6.24 0.06
N PHE A 179 2.26 6.23 -1.18
CA PHE A 179 2.80 7.08 -2.23
C PHE A 179 1.68 7.65 -3.11
N ASN A 180 1.93 8.85 -3.65
CA ASN A 180 1.17 9.42 -4.76
C ASN A 180 2.16 9.94 -5.82
N HIS A 181 2.20 9.26 -6.97
CA HIS A 181 3.18 9.50 -8.01
C HIS A 181 2.52 9.94 -9.30
N ASP A 182 3.25 10.79 -10.02
CA ASP A 182 2.86 11.29 -11.34
C ASP A 182 4.14 11.62 -12.12
N ALA A 183 4.94 10.61 -12.46
CA ALA A 183 6.28 10.84 -13.02
C ALA A 183 6.27 11.59 -14.37
N ARG A 184 5.16 11.55 -15.12
CA ARG A 184 5.11 12.06 -16.50
C ARG A 184 4.32 13.33 -16.67
N ASN A 185 3.39 13.65 -15.79
CA ASN A 185 2.51 14.78 -16.01
C ASN A 185 3.08 16.06 -15.40
N PHE A 186 2.51 17.19 -15.81
CA PHE A 186 2.91 18.51 -15.33
C PHE A 186 1.89 19.10 -14.37
N THR A 187 0.72 18.47 -14.28
CA THR A 187 -0.38 18.83 -13.40
C THR A 187 -0.38 17.83 -12.25
N PRO A 188 0.00 18.23 -11.03
CA PRO A 188 -0.07 17.34 -9.88
C PRO A 188 -1.48 16.81 -9.67
N GLN A 189 -1.59 15.55 -9.29
CA GLN A 189 -2.82 14.94 -8.78
C GLN A 189 -2.77 14.87 -7.25
N ASN A 190 -3.93 14.79 -6.61
CA ASN A 190 -4.04 14.63 -5.17
C ASN A 190 -4.58 13.24 -4.83
N ALA A 191 -4.01 12.63 -3.79
CA ALA A 191 -4.55 11.46 -3.13
C ALA A 191 -5.05 11.85 -1.74
N THR A 192 -6.28 11.45 -1.40
CA THR A 192 -6.82 11.67 -0.05
C THR A 192 -6.71 10.39 0.75
N LEU A 193 -5.87 10.40 1.79
CA LEU A 193 -5.65 9.30 2.72
C LEU A 193 -6.53 9.48 3.95
N ASP A 194 -7.40 8.49 4.21
CA ASP A 194 -8.25 8.43 5.40
C ASP A 194 -7.49 7.83 6.60
N TYR A 195 -6.85 6.68 6.41
CA TYR A 195 -6.01 6.08 7.44
C TYR A 195 -4.82 5.32 6.86
N PHE A 196 -3.80 5.17 7.70
CA PHE A 196 -2.65 4.31 7.51
C PHE A 196 -2.43 3.48 8.78
N GLU A 197 -2.21 2.18 8.63
CA GLU A 197 -2.04 1.25 9.74
C GLU A 197 -0.89 0.28 9.45
N VAL A 198 -0.09 -0.02 10.48
CA VAL A 198 0.89 -1.11 10.47
C VAL A 198 0.56 -2.07 11.61
N ARG A 199 0.45 -3.36 11.30
CA ARG A 199 0.18 -4.43 12.26
C ARG A 199 1.29 -5.45 12.22
N THR A 200 1.83 -5.81 13.39
CA THR A 200 2.84 -6.86 13.55
C THR A 200 2.27 -8.08 14.28
N GLY A 201 2.86 -9.25 14.08
CA GLY A 201 2.43 -10.48 14.78
C GLY A 201 1.04 -10.92 14.32
N VAL A 202 0.78 -10.77 13.02
CA VAL A 202 -0.52 -11.08 12.43
C VAL A 202 -0.62 -12.58 12.23
N ASP A 203 -1.37 -13.27 13.10
CA ASP A 203 -1.89 -14.59 12.79
C ASP A 203 -2.99 -14.42 11.73
N VAL A 204 -2.70 -14.72 10.48
CA VAL A 204 -3.72 -14.71 9.42
C VAL A 204 -4.46 -16.05 9.46
N PRO A 205 -5.80 -16.08 9.62
CA PRO A 205 -6.56 -17.29 9.38
C PRO A 205 -6.32 -17.70 7.94
N GLU A 206 -5.77 -18.88 7.72
CA GLU A 206 -5.58 -19.48 6.39
C GLU A 206 -6.82 -19.24 5.50
N PRO A 207 -6.65 -18.97 4.19
CA PRO A 207 -7.73 -18.63 3.26
C PRO A 207 -8.77 -19.75 3.04
N SER A 208 -8.64 -20.88 3.73
CA SER A 208 -9.66 -21.93 3.80
C SER A 208 -10.78 -21.66 4.83
N SER A 209 -10.70 -20.58 5.61
CA SER A 209 -11.74 -20.20 6.55
C SER A 209 -12.79 -19.28 5.92
N ILE A 210 -13.73 -19.87 5.18
CA ILE A 210 -15.00 -19.21 4.84
C ILE A 210 -15.72 -18.87 6.16
N VAL A 211 -15.85 -17.57 6.47
CA VAL A 211 -16.78 -17.07 7.49
C VAL A 211 -18.11 -16.82 6.79
N VAL A 212 -19.02 -17.79 6.82
CA VAL A 212 -20.41 -17.58 6.41
C VAL A 212 -21.15 -16.88 7.55
N PHE A 213 -21.56 -15.62 7.36
CA PHE A 213 -22.60 -15.02 8.19
C PHE A 213 -23.97 -15.47 7.67
N GLY A 214 -24.47 -16.58 8.21
CA GLY A 214 -25.84 -17.01 7.99
C GLY A 214 -26.78 -16.37 9.02
N VAL A 215 -27.63 -15.44 8.58
CA VAL A 215 -28.79 -15.00 9.37
C VAL A 215 -29.86 -16.10 9.24
N GLY A 216 -30.05 -16.91 10.29
CA GLY A 216 -31.09 -17.94 10.30
C GLY A 216 -31.09 -18.84 11.53
N ILE A 217 -31.84 -18.42 12.54
CA ILE A 217 -32.60 -19.20 13.55
C ILE A 217 -32.06 -20.62 13.90
N VAL A 218 -31.44 -20.71 15.09
CA VAL A 218 -31.20 -21.90 15.93
C VAL A 218 -30.24 -22.96 15.37
N GLY A 219 -29.00 -22.95 15.89
CA GLY A 219 -28.08 -24.07 15.80
C GLY A 219 -26.80 -23.80 16.60
N PHE A 220 -26.52 -24.62 17.62
CA PHE A 220 -25.31 -24.50 18.44
C PHE A 220 -24.04 -24.65 17.59
N LEU A 221 -23.13 -23.68 17.70
CA LEU A 221 -21.80 -23.72 17.08
C LEU A 221 -20.73 -23.90 18.18
N PHE A 222 -20.04 -25.04 18.18
CA PHE A 222 -18.84 -25.24 18.98
C PHE A 222 -17.63 -24.72 18.20
N ILE A 223 -17.02 -23.63 18.68
CA ILE A 223 -15.69 -23.21 18.26
C ILE A 223 -14.71 -23.70 19.32
N ALA A 224 -13.91 -24.72 19.00
CA ALA A 224 -12.78 -25.12 19.83
C ALA A 224 -11.64 -24.10 19.65
N ARG A 225 -11.41 -23.26 20.67
CA ARG A 225 -10.27 -22.34 20.74
C ARG A 225 -9.08 -23.03 21.42
N ARG A 226 -7.92 -23.06 20.77
CA ARG A 226 -6.63 -23.26 21.45
C ARG A 226 -6.01 -21.88 21.74
N ARG A 227 -5.93 -21.54 23.03
CA ARG A 227 -5.12 -20.46 23.65
C ARG A 227 -3.62 -20.75 23.38
N LEU A 228 -2.65 -19.83 23.23
CA LEU A 228 -2.39 -18.45 23.68
C LEU A 228 -1.21 -17.90 22.85
N THR A 229 -1.17 -16.60 22.57
CA THR A 229 0.02 -15.76 22.79
C THR A 229 -0.39 -14.29 22.86
N ALA A 230 0.27 -13.52 23.72
CA ALA A 230 -0.06 -12.13 23.99
C ALA A 230 0.22 -11.26 22.76
N GLN A 231 -0.84 -10.74 22.14
CA GLN A 231 -0.74 -9.72 21.09
C GLN A 231 -0.38 -8.38 21.75
N HIS A 232 0.79 -7.85 21.43
CA HIS A 232 1.06 -6.43 21.63
C HIS A 232 0.41 -5.66 20.47
N PHE A 233 -0.74 -5.06 20.74
CA PHE A 233 -1.35 -4.11 19.82
C PHE A 233 -0.60 -2.79 19.95
N LEU A 234 0.13 -2.42 18.90
CA LEU A 234 0.54 -1.03 18.69
C LEU A 234 -0.27 -0.50 17.50
N SER A 235 -1.53 -0.12 17.75
CA SER A 235 -2.25 0.73 16.81
C SER A 235 -1.69 2.13 16.94
N VAL A 236 -0.77 2.50 16.05
CA VAL A 236 -0.50 3.92 15.80
C VAL A 236 -1.59 4.38 14.85
N ALA A 237 -2.77 4.69 15.40
CA ALA A 237 -3.68 5.58 14.72
C ALA A 237 -3.01 6.95 14.75
N LEU A 238 -2.50 7.40 13.60
CA LEU A 238 -2.20 8.81 13.41
C LEU A 238 -3.55 9.54 13.37
N CYS A 239 -4.15 9.75 14.54
CA CYS A 239 -5.18 10.76 14.70
C CYS A 239 -4.45 12.09 14.67
N PHE A 240 -4.54 12.75 13.51
CA PHE A 240 -4.01 14.07 13.29
C PHE A 240 -5.01 15.15 13.70
#